data_AF-U3TWK9-F1
#
_entry.id   AF-U3TWK9-F1
#
_cell.length_a   1.000
_cell.length_b   1.000
_cell.length_c   1.000
_cell.angle_alpha   90.00
_cell.angle_beta   90.00
_cell.angle_gamma   90.00
#
_symmetry.space_group_name_H-M   'P 1'
#
loop_
_entity.id
_entity.type
_entity.pdbx_description
1 polymer ?
#
loop_
_entity_poly.entity_id
_entity_poly.type
_entity_poly.pdbx_seq_one_letter_code
_entity_poly.pdbx_strand_id
1 'polypeptide(L)'
;MRIPATASGRSSIRPGFTHEQLLPEQEQRLLETGCGITMLVERPTIQASELAGAELRDGGARLQEKVLRYQPRALAVLGKDAFQKAFRQRNVAWCEQPQLLGETRLWVLPNPSGLNRASLEEMVAAYRQLHDWLQNKA
;
A
#
# COMPACT_ATOMS: atom_id res chain seq x y z
N MET A 1 5.93 5.12 6.22
CA MET A 1 5.98 5.55 4.81
C MET A 1 4.62 6.11 4.39
N ARG A 2 4.50 7.44 4.36
CA ARG A 2 3.38 8.14 3.73
C ARG A 2 3.68 8.10 2.25
N ILE A 3 2.74 7.67 1.44
CA ILE A 3 2.80 8.01 0.03
C ILE A 3 2.06 9.33 -0.07
N PRO A 4 2.76 10.47 -0.22
CA PRO A 4 2.07 11.69 -0.51
C PRO A 4 1.39 11.51 -1.88
N ALA A 5 0.12 11.89 -1.98
CA ALA A 5 -0.58 12.00 -3.25
C ALA A 5 -0.02 13.14 -4.15
N THR A 6 1.14 13.73 -3.82
CA THR A 6 1.88 14.63 -4.71
C THR A 6 2.76 13.82 -5.64
N ALA A 7 2.24 13.58 -6.84
CA ALA A 7 3.09 13.51 -8.02
C ALA A 7 3.61 14.92 -8.32
N SER A 8 4.76 15.29 -7.74
CA SER A 8 5.57 16.37 -8.33
C SER A 8 6.22 15.80 -9.60
N GLY A 9 5.67 16.18 -10.76
CA GLY A 9 6.25 15.91 -12.07
C GLY A 9 5.87 14.58 -12.73
N ARG A 10 4.93 14.63 -13.70
CA ARG A 10 4.80 13.70 -14.83
C ARG A 10 4.63 12.19 -14.53
N SER A 11 3.79 11.80 -13.59
CA SER A 11 3.33 10.40 -13.48
C SER A 11 1.88 10.31 -13.00
N SER A 12 0.92 10.43 -13.94
CA SER A 12 -0.49 10.16 -13.67
C SER A 12 -0.74 8.67 -13.58
N ILE A 13 -0.68 8.09 -12.38
CA ILE A 13 -1.33 6.80 -12.14
C ILE A 13 -2.79 7.12 -11.86
N ARG A 14 -3.71 6.76 -12.76
CA ARG A 14 -5.16 6.74 -12.48
C ARG A 14 -5.59 5.30 -12.22
N PRO A 15 -5.55 4.82 -10.97
CA PRO A 15 -6.37 3.70 -10.56
C PRO A 15 -7.65 4.25 -9.91
N GLY A 16 -8.81 3.70 -10.26
CA GLY A 16 -10.15 4.21 -9.94
C GLY A 16 -10.55 4.26 -8.46
N PHE A 17 -9.60 4.35 -7.53
CA PHE A 17 -9.84 4.49 -6.09
C PHE A 17 -10.37 5.86 -5.70
N THR A 18 -10.19 6.88 -6.53
CA THR A 18 -10.74 8.24 -6.35
C THR A 18 -11.36 8.75 -7.64
N HIS A 19 -12.44 9.53 -7.53
CA HIS A 19 -13.11 10.15 -8.69
C HIS A 19 -12.25 11.22 -9.37
N GLU A 20 -11.37 11.86 -8.58
CA GLU A 20 -10.45 12.90 -9.01
C GLU A 20 -9.06 12.68 -8.40
N GLN A 21 -8.07 13.42 -8.89
CA GLN A 21 -6.73 13.41 -8.30
C GLN A 21 -6.73 14.26 -7.03
N LEU A 22 -6.49 13.63 -5.88
CA LEU A 22 -6.39 14.32 -4.59
C LEU A 22 -4.98 14.89 -4.36
N LEU A 23 -4.91 16.08 -3.76
CA LEU A 23 -3.69 16.63 -3.19
C LEU A 23 -3.35 15.93 -1.85
N PRO A 24 -2.09 15.92 -1.38
CA PRO A 24 -1.72 15.33 -0.09
C PRO A 24 -2.51 15.90 1.10
N GLU A 25 -2.82 17.20 1.07
CA GLU A 25 -3.59 17.86 2.13
C GLU A 25 -5.04 17.34 2.18
N GLN A 26 -5.50 16.71 1.09
CA GLN A 26 -6.82 16.11 0.95
C GLN A 26 -6.83 14.62 1.30
N GLU A 27 -5.77 14.09 1.94
CA GLU A 27 -5.65 12.67 2.35
C GLU A 27 -6.91 12.12 3.05
N GLN A 28 -7.56 12.93 3.89
CA GLN A 28 -8.78 12.55 4.61
C GLN A 28 -9.96 12.21 3.68
N ARG A 29 -10.00 12.79 2.47
CA ARG A 29 -11.05 12.52 1.48
C ARG A 29 -10.96 11.12 0.88
N LEU A 30 -9.86 10.38 1.09
CA LEU A 30 -9.81 8.95 0.73
C LEU A 30 -10.90 8.15 1.44
N LEU A 31 -11.30 8.57 2.65
CA LEU A 31 -12.35 7.89 3.41
C LEU A 31 -13.72 7.99 2.71
N GLU A 32 -13.94 9.03 1.88
CA GLU A 32 -15.16 9.19 1.07
C GLU A 32 -15.33 8.03 0.07
N THR A 33 -14.24 7.37 -0.32
CA THR A 33 -14.25 6.24 -1.27
C THR A 33 -14.10 4.88 -0.58
N GLY A 34 -14.22 4.84 0.75
CA GLY A 34 -13.99 3.64 1.55
C GLY A 34 -12.51 3.21 1.61
N CYS A 35 -11.59 4.06 1.14
CA CYS A 35 -10.16 3.82 1.16
C CYS A 35 -9.51 4.47 2.39
N GLY A 36 -8.55 3.79 2.99
CA GLY A 36 -7.72 4.33 4.06
C GLY A 36 -6.24 4.26 3.70
N ILE A 37 -5.43 5.13 4.31
CA ILE A 37 -3.97 5.09 4.21
C ILE A 37 -3.38 4.98 5.61
N THR A 38 -2.30 4.22 5.74
CA THR A 38 -1.58 4.07 7.00
C THR A 38 -0.09 3.84 6.75
N MET A 39 0.73 4.03 7.78
CA MET A 39 2.18 3.92 7.70
C MET A 39 2.67 2.78 8.58
N LEU A 40 3.58 1.96 8.03
CA LEU A 40 4.33 0.95 8.80
C LEU A 40 5.25 1.60 9.85
N VAL A 41 5.94 2.67 9.46
CA VAL A 41 6.83 3.43 10.35
C VAL A 41 6.44 4.90 10.32
N GLU A 42 6.25 5.47 11.51
CA GLU A 42 5.82 6.86 11.75
C GLU A 42 6.96 7.86 11.62
N ARG A 43 8.21 7.45 11.90
CA ARG A 43 9.39 8.29 11.75
C ARG A 43 9.54 8.73 10.28
N PRO A 44 9.73 10.03 9.99
CA PRO A 44 10.08 10.49 8.66
C PRO A 44 11.42 9.92 8.23
N THR A 45 11.49 9.37 7.03
CA THR A 45 12.73 8.95 6.37
C THR A 45 12.74 9.49 4.95
N ILE A 46 13.93 9.83 4.43
CA ILE A 46 14.05 10.35 3.06
C ILE A 46 13.88 9.19 2.06
N GLN A 47 14.36 8.01 2.43
CA GLN A 47 14.18 6.79 1.64
C GLN A 47 13.63 5.63 2.48
N ALA A 48 12.93 4.70 1.82
CA ALA A 48 12.45 3.47 2.46
C ALA A 48 13.59 2.53 2.88
N SER A 49 14.75 2.63 2.21
CA SER A 49 15.98 1.88 2.51
C SER A 49 16.64 2.28 3.83
N GLU A 50 16.33 3.46 4.37
CA GLU A 50 16.84 3.95 5.66
C GLU A 50 16.15 3.30 6.87
N LEU A 51 15.07 2.56 6.65
CA LEU A 51 14.34 1.88 7.72
C LEU A 51 15.06 0.59 8.12
N ALA A 52 15.43 0.51 9.40
CA ALA A 52 16.02 -0.69 9.94
C ALA A 52 15.02 -1.85 9.87
N GLY A 53 15.51 -3.07 9.65
CA GLY A 53 14.66 -4.26 9.60
C GLY A 53 13.85 -4.48 10.89
N ALA A 54 14.35 -4.01 12.04
CA ALA A 54 13.62 -4.04 13.31
C ALA A 54 12.42 -3.08 13.32
N GLU A 55 12.61 -1.83 12.89
CA GLU A 55 11.53 -0.83 12.81
C GLU A 55 10.37 -1.31 11.93
N LEU A 56 10.68 -1.97 10.81
CA LEU A 56 9.66 -2.53 9.91
C LEU A 56 8.93 -3.73 10.52
N ARG A 57 9.58 -4.53 11.36
CA ARG A 57 8.93 -5.64 12.07
C ARG A 57 7.97 -5.12 13.15
N ASP A 58 8.42 -4.16 13.95
CA ASP A 58 7.60 -3.57 15.02
C ASP A 58 6.43 -2.77 14.43
N GLY A 59 6.70 -2.03 13.35
CA GLY A 59 5.68 -1.38 12.54
C GLY A 59 4.68 -2.37 11.93
N GLY A 60 5.17 -3.52 11.47
CA GLY A 60 4.35 -4.62 10.96
C GLY A 60 3.40 -5.17 12.02
N ALA A 61 3.85 -5.39 13.24
CA ALA A 61 3.00 -5.87 14.34
C ALA A 61 1.85 -4.88 14.63
N ARG A 62 2.16 -3.59 14.77
CA ARG A 62 1.14 -2.54 14.97
C ARG A 62 0.17 -2.43 13.80
N LEU A 63 0.64 -2.60 12.56
CA LEU A 63 -0.21 -2.62 11.38
C LEU A 63 -1.17 -3.80 11.43
N GLN A 64 -0.69 -4.99 11.81
CA GLN A 64 -1.51 -6.18 11.89
C GLN A 64 -2.63 -6.01 12.93
N GLU A 65 -2.33 -5.45 14.10
CA GLU A 65 -3.33 -5.13 15.13
C GLU A 65 -4.41 -4.17 14.60
N LYS A 66 -4.01 -3.11 13.88
CA LYS A 66 -4.96 -2.17 13.25
C LYS A 66 -5.87 -2.90 12.26
N VAL A 67 -5.31 -3.75 11.41
CA VAL A 67 -6.10 -4.48 10.39
C VAL A 67 -7.07 -5.45 11.04
N LEU A 68 -6.65 -6.18 12.07
CA LEU A 68 -7.55 -7.06 12.83
C LEU A 68 -8.67 -6.29 13.55
N ARG A 69 -8.41 -5.03 13.95
CA ARG A 69 -9.41 -4.14 14.56
C ARG A 69 -10.41 -3.58 13.55
N TYR A 70 -9.93 -3.08 12.41
CA TYR A 70 -10.77 -2.36 11.44
C TYR A 70 -11.33 -3.25 10.32
N GLN A 71 -10.79 -4.45 10.16
CA GLN A 71 -11.24 -5.49 9.22
C GLN A 71 -11.53 -4.96 7.81
N PRO A 72 -10.58 -4.26 7.15
CA PRO A 72 -10.77 -3.84 5.78
C PRO A 72 -10.87 -5.07 4.86
N ARG A 73 -11.55 -4.93 3.71
CA ARG A 73 -11.63 -6.00 2.70
C ARG A 73 -10.26 -6.40 2.17
N ALA A 74 -9.37 -5.43 2.00
CA ALA A 74 -8.00 -5.64 1.57
C ALA A 74 -7.03 -4.69 2.27
N LEU A 75 -5.80 -5.17 2.45
CA LEU A 75 -4.62 -4.38 2.83
C LEU A 75 -3.61 -4.45 1.68
N ALA A 76 -3.26 -3.30 1.11
CA ALA A 76 -2.19 -3.18 0.13
C ALA A 76 -0.91 -2.65 0.77
N VAL A 77 0.15 -3.45 0.79
CA VAL A 77 1.48 -3.04 1.22
C VAL A 77 2.32 -2.68 0.01
N LEU A 78 2.91 -1.49 0.04
CA LEU A 78 3.60 -0.90 -1.10
C LEU A 78 5.09 -1.26 -1.02
N GLY A 79 5.49 -2.30 -1.75
CA GLY A 79 6.85 -2.83 -1.83
C GLY A 79 7.03 -4.20 -1.17
N LYS A 80 7.72 -5.10 -1.87
CA LYS A 80 7.99 -6.48 -1.41
C LYS A 80 8.79 -6.53 -0.13
N ASP A 81 9.87 -5.75 -0.03
CA ASP A 81 10.75 -5.77 1.16
C ASP A 81 10.01 -5.33 2.43
N ALA A 82 9.16 -4.29 2.32
CA ALA A 82 8.30 -3.86 3.41
C ALA A 82 7.36 -4.97 3.86
N PHE A 83 6.70 -5.66 2.90
CA PHE A 83 5.83 -6.79 3.21
C PHE A 83 6.60 -7.95 3.86
N GLN A 84 7.72 -8.37 3.26
CA GLN A 84 8.57 -9.46 3.77
C GLN A 84 8.98 -9.22 5.21
N LYS A 85 9.40 -7.99 5.55
CA LYS A 85 9.80 -7.62 6.91
C LYS A 85 8.60 -7.52 7.86
N ALA A 86 7.52 -6.87 7.45
CA ALA A 86 6.33 -6.66 8.28
C ALA A 86 5.59 -7.97 8.61
N PHE A 87 5.52 -8.91 7.65
CA PHE A 87 4.80 -10.18 7.76
C PHE A 87 5.73 -11.38 7.96
N ARG A 88 7.05 -11.16 8.09
CA ARG A 88 8.08 -12.20 8.25
C ARG A 88 8.01 -13.30 7.19
N GLN A 89 7.69 -12.92 5.96
CA GLN A 89 7.58 -13.83 4.83
C GLN A 89 8.78 -13.72 3.89
N ARG A 90 9.11 -14.83 3.22
CA ARG A 90 10.13 -14.91 2.17
C ARG A 90 9.45 -15.19 0.82
N ASN A 91 10.15 -14.89 -0.28
CA ASN A 91 9.69 -15.22 -1.64
C ASN A 91 8.29 -14.68 -1.98
N VAL A 92 8.09 -13.38 -1.75
CA VAL A 92 6.80 -12.70 -1.92
C VAL A 92 6.59 -12.32 -3.39
N ALA A 93 5.44 -12.71 -3.93
CA ALA A 93 4.99 -12.34 -5.27
C ALA A 93 4.35 -10.94 -5.27
N TRP A 94 4.19 -10.34 -6.45
CA TRP A 94 3.38 -9.12 -6.59
C TRP A 94 1.88 -9.48 -6.55
N CYS A 95 1.04 -8.47 -6.28
CA CYS A 95 -0.42 -8.55 -6.22
C CYS A 95 -0.95 -9.38 -5.04
N GLU A 96 -2.07 -10.09 -5.21
CA GLU A 96 -2.74 -10.84 -4.13
C GLU A 96 -1.82 -11.92 -3.55
N GLN A 97 -1.81 -12.02 -2.22
CA GLN A 97 -1.09 -13.04 -1.50
C GLN A 97 -2.04 -14.18 -1.07
N PRO A 98 -1.55 -15.42 -0.97
CA PRO A 98 -2.39 -16.57 -0.60
C PRO A 98 -2.86 -16.51 0.86
N GLN A 99 -2.11 -15.85 1.74
CA GLN A 99 -2.49 -15.67 3.14
C GLN A 99 -3.53 -14.56 3.36
N LEU A 100 -4.29 -14.71 4.44
CA LEU A 100 -5.19 -13.69 4.97
C LEU A 100 -4.67 -13.17 6.32
N LEU A 101 -5.13 -11.97 6.69
CA LEU A 101 -5.01 -11.46 8.05
C LEU A 101 -6.41 -11.31 8.64
N GLY A 102 -6.84 -12.31 9.41
CA GLY A 102 -8.27 -12.48 9.70
C GLY A 102 -9.01 -12.78 8.38
N GLU A 103 -10.00 -11.95 8.05
CA GLU A 103 -10.70 -12.01 6.76
C GLU A 103 -10.12 -11.03 5.71
N THR A 104 -9.18 -10.16 6.11
CA THR A 104 -8.57 -9.17 5.23
C THR A 104 -7.63 -9.85 4.23
N ARG A 105 -7.82 -9.53 2.95
CA ARG A 105 -6.95 -9.99 1.86
C ARG A 105 -5.67 -9.17 1.79
N LEU A 106 -4.54 -9.84 1.66
CA LEU A 106 -3.23 -9.19 1.61
C LEU A 106 -2.78 -8.99 0.17
N TRP A 107 -2.33 -7.78 -0.16
CA TRP A 107 -1.85 -7.41 -1.47
C TRP A 107 -0.48 -6.76 -1.36
N VAL A 108 0.40 -7.03 -2.33
CA VAL A 108 1.71 -6.41 -2.44
C VAL A 108 1.77 -5.65 -3.75
N LEU A 109 1.82 -4.32 -3.68
CA LEU A 109 1.81 -3.46 -4.86
C LEU A 109 3.16 -2.75 -5.02
N PRO A 110 3.56 -2.40 -6.25
CA PRO A 110 4.73 -1.58 -6.48
C PRO A 110 4.56 -0.21 -5.81
N ASN A 111 5.66 0.32 -5.28
CA ASN A 111 5.67 1.60 -4.61
C ASN A 111 5.84 2.75 -5.64
N PRO A 112 4.95 3.74 -5.71
CA PRO A 112 5.03 4.83 -6.69
C PRO A 112 6.20 5.82 -6.49
N SER A 113 7.01 5.69 -5.43
CA SER A 113 8.22 6.52 -5.26
C SER A 113 9.24 6.30 -6.39
N GLY A 114 9.95 7.35 -6.82
CA GLY A 114 10.92 7.30 -7.93
C GLY A 114 12.13 6.37 -7.77
N LEU A 115 12.29 5.72 -6.61
CA LEU A 115 13.29 4.67 -6.37
C LEU A 115 12.81 3.27 -6.79
N ASN A 116 11.54 3.14 -7.17
CA ASN A 116 10.99 1.88 -7.66
C ASN A 116 11.44 1.62 -9.11
N ARG A 117 11.69 0.35 -9.42
CA ARG A 117 12.12 -0.10 -10.75
C ARG A 117 10.96 -0.53 -11.64
N ALA A 118 9.75 -0.64 -11.11
CA ALA A 118 8.57 -0.97 -11.90
C ALA A 118 8.25 0.17 -12.88
N SER A 119 7.91 -0.19 -14.10
CA SER A 119 7.39 0.73 -15.11
C SER A 119 6.03 1.29 -14.70
N LEU A 120 5.64 2.42 -15.29
CA LEU A 120 4.31 3.00 -15.07
C LEU A 120 3.19 2.03 -15.43
N GLU A 121 3.36 1.27 -16.52
CA GLU A 121 2.39 0.28 -16.98
C GLU A 121 2.20 -0.85 -15.95
N GLU A 122 3.29 -1.41 -15.44
CA GLU A 122 3.24 -2.43 -14.38
C GLU A 122 2.58 -1.90 -13.10
N MET A 123 2.86 -0.64 -12.74
CA MET A 123 2.21 0.01 -11.60
C MET A 123 0.71 0.16 -11.82
N VAL A 124 0.29 0.71 -12.96
CA VAL A 124 -1.14 0.88 -13.28
C VAL A 124 -1.85 -0.48 -13.30
N ALA A 125 -1.23 -1.51 -13.91
CA ALA A 125 -1.80 -2.85 -13.99
C ALA A 125 -2.02 -3.47 -12.60
N ALA A 126 -1.02 -3.40 -11.71
CA ALA A 126 -1.12 -3.97 -10.36
C ALA A 126 -2.21 -3.27 -9.52
N TYR A 127 -2.30 -1.94 -9.59
CA TYR A 127 -3.32 -1.19 -8.86
C TYR A 127 -4.73 -1.43 -9.43
N ARG A 128 -4.85 -1.56 -10.76
CA ARG A 128 -6.13 -1.90 -11.41
C ARG A 128 -6.62 -3.28 -10.98
N GLN A 129 -5.73 -4.27 -10.90
CA GLN A 129 -6.11 -5.61 -10.45
C GLN A 129 -6.75 -5.62 -9.05
N LEU A 130 -6.19 -4.85 -8.11
CA LEU A 130 -6.79 -4.68 -6.78
C LEU A 130 -8.15 -3.97 -6.87
N HIS A 131 -8.24 -2.90 -7.68
CA HIS A 131 -9.48 -2.16 -7.85
C HIS A 131 -10.60 -3.05 -8.39
N ASP A 132 -10.34 -3.80 -9.46
CA ASP A 132 -11.32 -4.70 -10.09
C ASP A 132 -11.75 -5.81 -9.12
N TRP A 133 -10.80 -6.35 -8.35
CA TRP A 133 -11.09 -7.32 -7.29
C TRP A 133 -12.04 -6.77 -6.23
N LEU A 134 -11.87 -5.51 -5.82
CA LEU A 134 -12.77 -4.85 -4.87
C LEU A 134 -14.18 -4.67 -5.44
N GLN A 135 -14.32 -4.43 -6.75
CA GLN A 135 -15.63 -4.27 -7.40
C GLN A 135 -16.36 -5.61 -7.60
N ASN A 136 -15.64 -6.67 -7.96
CA ASN A 136 -16.23 -7.96 -8.33
C ASN A 136 -16.72 -8.81 -7.14
N LYS A 137 -16.44 -8.38 -5.90
CA LYS A 137 -16.77 -9.09 -4.65
C LYS A 137 -17.70 -8.27 -3.75
N ALA A 138 -18.50 -7.37 -4.32
CA ALA A 138 -19.58 -6.68 -3.62
C ALA A 138 -20.85 -7.53 -3.64
#